data_AF-A0A068N3G1-F1
#
_entry.id   AF-A0A068N3G1-F1
#
_cell.length_a   1.000
_cell.length_b   1.000
_cell.length_c   1.000
_cell.angle_alpha   90.00
_cell.angle_beta   90.00
_cell.angle_gamma   90.00
#
_symmetry.space_group_name_H-M   'P 1'
#
loop_
_entity.id
_entity.type
_entity.pdbx_description
1 polymer ?
#
loop_
_entity_poly.entity_id
_entity_poly.type
_entity_poly.pdbx_seq_one_letter_code
_entity_poly.pdbx_strand_id
1 'polypeptide(L)'
;MNTELKLEPIRADTLLFLQDRGRILHLEFQKEPQSKPAMPLRMLDYWVRLHRQYGSGIEQVVIYLKLTQSPLVFEDRFQFERTVHSYRV
;
A
#
# COMPACT_ATOMS: atom_id res chain seq x y z
N MET A 1 14.81 0.14 26.70
CA MET A 1 14.63 -0.99 25.78
C MET A 1 13.99 -0.42 24.53
N ASN A 2 14.80 -0.11 23.51
CA ASN A 2 14.30 0.49 22.27
C ASN A 2 13.61 -0.59 21.45
N THR A 3 12.28 -0.59 21.46
CA THR A 3 11.42 -1.43 20.63
C THR A 3 11.32 -0.83 19.23
N GLU A 4 12.46 -0.59 18.57
CA GLU A 4 12.45 -0.20 17.17
C GLU A 4 12.08 -1.44 16.34
N LEU A 5 10.87 -1.41 15.77
CA LEU A 5 10.41 -2.41 14.81
C LEU A 5 11.41 -2.45 13.66
N LYS A 6 12.14 -3.56 13.50
CA LYS A 6 13.01 -3.79 12.35
C LYS A 6 12.19 -3.63 11.06
N LEU A 7 12.48 -2.58 10.31
CA LEU A 7 11.89 -2.34 9.01
C LEU A 7 12.69 -3.14 7.97
N GLU A 8 12.25 -4.37 7.67
CA GLU A 8 12.68 -5.08 6.44
C GLU A 8 12.46 -4.16 5.22
N PRO A 9 13.35 -4.17 4.21
CA PRO A 9 13.23 -3.30 3.04
C PRO A 9 11.88 -3.49 2.34
N ILE A 10 11.23 -2.38 2.00
CA ILE A 10 9.99 -2.38 1.23
C ILE A 10 10.30 -2.85 -0.18
N ARG A 11 9.83 -4.05 -0.55
CA ARG A 11 9.66 -4.43 -1.95
C ARG A 11 8.27 -3.99 -2.38
N ALA A 12 8.13 -2.70 -2.65
CA ALA A 12 7.05 -2.19 -3.49
C ALA A 12 7.46 -2.47 -4.94
N ASP A 13 6.51 -2.88 -5.78
CA ASP A 13 6.83 -3.15 -7.17
C ASP A 13 7.26 -1.88 -7.91
N THR A 14 6.64 -0.72 -7.60
CA THR A 14 7.02 0.55 -8.21
C THR A 14 6.67 1.76 -7.33
N LEU A 15 7.62 2.71 -7.22
CA LEU A 15 7.44 4.02 -6.60
C LEU A 15 7.81 5.13 -7.60
N LEU A 16 6.87 6.03 -7.87
CA LEU A 16 7.04 7.16 -8.77
C LEU A 16 6.91 8.47 -7.99
N PHE A 17 7.91 9.35 -8.11
CA PHE A 17 7.86 10.70 -7.55
C PHE A 17 7.24 11.64 -8.57
N LEU A 18 6.05 12.16 -8.29
CA LEU A 18 5.38 13.15 -9.11
C LEU A 18 5.91 14.53 -8.72
N GLN A 19 6.99 14.94 -9.39
CA GLN A 19 7.77 16.15 -9.09
C GLN A 19 6.95 17.44 -9.16
N ASP A 20 5.91 17.49 -9.99
CA ASP A 20 5.03 18.64 -10.17
C ASP A 20 4.03 18.84 -9.02
N ARG A 21 3.77 17.79 -8.22
CA ARG A 21 2.73 17.79 -7.17
C ARG A 21 3.26 17.61 -5.76
N GLY A 22 4.55 17.31 -5.58
CA GLY A 22 5.09 16.93 -4.28
C GLY A 22 4.41 15.67 -3.71
N ARG A 23 4.01 14.75 -4.60
CA ARG A 23 3.28 13.52 -4.25
C ARG A 23 4.04 12.29 -4.72
N ILE A 24 3.83 11.19 -4.02
CA ILE A 24 4.33 9.87 -4.41
C ILE A 24 3.15 9.06 -4.95
N LEU A 25 3.33 8.45 -6.12
CA LEU A 25 2.46 7.41 -6.62
C LEU A 25 3.11 6.06 -6.34
N HIS A 26 2.46 5.26 -5.52
CA HIS A 26 2.87 3.91 -5.17
C HIS A 26 1.96 2.90 -5.88
N LEU A 27 2.57 2.06 -6.73
CA LEU A 27 1.88 1.03 -7.50
C LEU A 27 2.30 -0.35 -7.01
N GLU A 28 1.32 -1.21 -6.78
CA GLU A 28 1.49 -2.61 -6.39
C GLU A 28 0.82 -3.51 -7.41
N PHE A 29 1.53 -4.51 -7.95
CA PHE A 29 1.01 -5.40 -8.97
C PHE A 29 0.78 -6.79 -8.40
N GLN A 30 -0.44 -7.32 -8.55
CA GLN A 30 -0.82 -8.60 -7.97
C GLN A 30 -1.27 -9.59 -9.02
N LYS A 31 -0.65 -10.77 -9.02
CA LYS A 31 -1.07 -11.89 -9.89
C LYS A 31 -2.23 -12.67 -9.28
N GLU A 32 -2.30 -12.71 -7.95
CA GLU A 32 -3.32 -13.45 -7.20
C GLU A 32 -4.04 -12.52 -6.23
N PRO A 33 -5.35 -12.69 -6.00
CA PRO A 33 -6.10 -11.87 -5.05
C PRO A 33 -5.64 -12.02 -3.60
N GLN A 34 -5.18 -13.21 -3.23
CA GLN A 34 -4.75 -13.52 -1.88
C GLN A 34 -3.34 -13.00 -1.61
N SER A 35 -3.17 -12.29 -0.49
CA SER A 35 -1.86 -11.87 -0.01
C SER A 35 -1.71 -12.14 1.49
N LYS A 36 -0.46 -12.28 1.94
CA LYS A 36 -0.11 -12.35 3.37
C LYS A 36 0.99 -11.34 3.68
N PRO A 37 0.75 -10.30 4.52
CA PRO A 37 -0.56 -9.96 5.12
C PRO A 37 -1.60 -9.56 4.06
N ALA A 38 -2.87 -9.43 4.48
CA ALA A 38 -3.95 -9.03 3.58
C ALA A 38 -3.63 -7.68 2.90
N MET A 39 -4.08 -7.50 1.66
CA MET A 39 -3.72 -6.35 0.84
C MET A 39 -3.98 -5.02 1.54
N PRO A 40 -5.14 -4.80 2.20
CA PRO A 40 -5.38 -3.55 2.89
C PRO A 40 -4.35 -3.21 3.98
N LEU A 41 -3.94 -4.22 4.76
CA LEU A 41 -2.95 -4.03 5.82
C LEU A 41 -1.56 -3.76 5.23
N ARG A 42 -1.20 -4.41 4.11
CA ARG A 42 0.04 -4.13 3.37
C ARG A 42 0.07 -2.69 2.86
N MET A 43 -1.03 -2.21 2.28
CA MET A 43 -1.12 -0.84 1.76
C MET A 43 -0.97 0.20 2.88
N LEU A 44 -1.58 -0.04 4.05
CA LEU A 44 -1.37 0.78 5.23
C LEU A 44 0.10 0.77 5.68
N ASP A 45 0.75 -0.40 5.79
CA ASP A 45 2.17 -0.49 6.18
C ASP A 45 3.07 0.30 5.20
N TYR A 46 2.87 0.12 3.89
CA TYR A 46 3.60 0.87 2.87
C TYR A 46 3.39 2.38 3.00
N TRP A 47 2.15 2.82 3.22
CA TRP A 47 1.86 4.25 3.38
C TRP A 47 2.60 4.83 4.60
N VAL A 48 2.54 4.17 5.76
CA VAL A 48 3.20 4.64 6.99
C VAL A 48 4.70 4.79 6.78
N ARG A 49 5.33 3.82 6.11
CA ARG A 49 6.78 3.86 5.85
C ARG A 49 7.17 4.95 4.86
N LEU A 50 6.44 5.08 3.75
CA LEU A 50 6.66 6.14 2.76
C LEU A 50 6.45 7.54 3.38
N HIS A 51 5.42 7.70 4.21
CA HIS A 51 5.14 8.95 4.88
C HIS A 51 6.26 9.33 5.86
N ARG A 52 6.75 8.37 6.64
CA ARG A 52 7.90 8.58 7.53
C ARG A 52 9.17 8.97 6.77
N GLN A 53 9.40 8.38 5.59
CA GLN A 53 10.61 8.60 4.82
C GLN A 53 10.59 9.93 4.05
N TYR A 54 9.44 10.33 3.49
CA TYR A 54 9.37 11.45 2.54
C TYR A 54 8.47 12.60 2.96
N GLY A 55 7.63 12.43 3.99
CA GLY A 55 6.69 13.46 4.46
C GLY A 55 5.72 13.99 3.39
N SER A 56 5.59 13.28 2.27
CA SER A 56 4.85 13.71 1.09
C SER A 56 3.47 13.06 1.04
N GLY A 57 2.53 13.67 0.31
CA GLY A 57 1.24 13.03 0.04
C GLY A 57 1.42 11.79 -0.83
N ILE A 58 0.81 10.67 -0.47
CA ILE A 58 0.98 9.38 -1.18
C ILE A 58 -0.37 8.95 -1.76
N GLU A 59 -0.38 8.67 -3.06
CA GLU A 59 -1.47 7.97 -3.74
C GLU A 59 -1.07 6.51 -3.95
N GLN A 60 -1.97 5.60 -3.59
CA GLN A 60 -1.70 4.17 -3.62
C GLN A 60 -2.69 3.46 -4.53
N VAL A 61 -2.18 2.64 -5.43
CA VAL A 61 -2.99 1.87 -6.39
C VAL A 61 -2.48 0.43 -6.41
N VAL A 62 -3.40 -0.52 -6.31
CA VAL A 62 -3.15 -1.94 -6.54
C VAL A 62 -3.71 -2.32 -7.91
N ILE A 63 -2.95 -3.06 -8.71
CA ILE A 63 -3.34 -3.49 -10.05
C ILE A 63 -3.32 -5.01 -10.10
N TYR A 64 -4.48 -5.64 -10.33
CA TYR A 64 -4.58 -7.08 -10.50
C TYR A 64 -4.38 -7.47 -11.95
N LEU A 65 -3.33 -8.26 -12.22
CA LEU A 65 -2.89 -8.62 -13.57
C LEU A 65 -3.65 -9.80 -14.19
N LYS A 66 -4.44 -10.52 -13.39
CA LYS A 66 -5.25 -11.65 -13.84
C LYS A 66 -6.72 -11.42 -13.59
N LEU A 67 -7.53 -11.79 -14.57
CA LEU A 67 -8.97 -11.80 -14.46
C LEU A 67 -9.38 -12.80 -13.37
N THR A 68 -10.23 -12.36 -12.44
CA THR A 68 -10.67 -13.15 -11.29
C THR A 68 -12.08 -12.74 -10.86
N GLN A 69 -12.79 -13.67 -10.23
CA GLN A 69 -14.09 -13.43 -9.61
C GLN A 69 -13.98 -13.25 -8.09
N SER A 70 -12.77 -13.23 -7.55
CA SER A 70 -12.57 -13.06 -6.12
C SER A 70 -13.00 -11.66 -5.68
N PRO A 71 -13.86 -11.52 -4.65
CA PRO A 71 -14.27 -10.21 -4.16
C PRO A 71 -13.10 -9.40 -3.56
N LEU A 72 -12.00 -10.08 -3.18
CA LEU A 72 -10.82 -9.45 -2.58
C LEU A 72 -10.17 -8.39 -3.47
N VAL A 73 -10.36 -8.47 -4.80
CA VAL A 73 -9.78 -7.49 -5.74
C VAL A 73 -10.49 -6.15 -5.74
N PHE A 74 -11.66 -6.07 -5.10
CA PHE A 74 -12.42 -4.84 -4.93
C PHE A 74 -12.21 -4.23 -3.54
N GLU A 75 -11.37 -4.82 -2.69
CA GLU A 75 -11.04 -4.23 -1.40
C GLU A 75 -10.16 -2.99 -1.61
N ASP A 76 -10.69 -1.83 -1.20
CA ASP A 76 -10.08 -0.51 -1.38
C ASP A 76 -9.65 0.13 -0.04
N ARG A 77 -9.87 -0.55 1.09
CA ARG A 77 -9.61 0.03 2.41
C ARG A 77 -9.23 -0.98 3.46
N PHE A 78 -8.34 -0.56 4.35
CA PHE A 78 -8.15 -1.18 5.65
C PHE A 78 -9.03 -0.44 6.66
N GLN A 79 -9.78 -1.21 7.45
CA GLN A 79 -10.55 -0.68 8.57
C GLN A 79 -10.42 -1.60 9.79
N PHE A 80 -9.93 -1.04 10.88
CA PHE A 80 -9.90 -1.71 12.17
C PHE A 80 -10.16 -0.69 13.28
N GLU A 81 -11.27 -0.87 14.02
CA GLU A 81 -11.77 0.10 14.99
C GLU A 81 -11.84 1.52 14.41
N ARG A 82 -10.97 2.43 14.88
CA ARG A 82 -10.88 3.84 14.45
C ARG A 82 -9.83 4.09 13.38
N THR A 83 -9.04 3.07 13.02
CA THR A 83 -8.00 3.18 12.00
C THR A 83 -8.61 2.87 10.64
N VAL A 84 -8.58 3.85 9.75
CA VAL A 84 -9.05 3.73 8.37
C VAL A 84 -7.96 4.18 7.43
N HIS A 85 -7.68 3.38 6.40
CA HIS A 85 -6.75 3.73 5.34
C HIS A 85 -7.31 3.28 4.01
N SER A 86 -7.42 4.19 3.06
CA SER A 86 -8.00 3.92 1.73
C SER A 86 -6.94 3.99 0.64
N TYR A 87 -7.09 3.16 -0.37
CA TYR A 87 -6.27 3.10 -1.57
C TYR A 87 -7.17 2.78 -2.78
N ARG A 88 -6.61 2.69 -3.97
CA ARG A 88 -7.36 2.41 -5.20
C ARG A 88 -7.02 1.01 -5.71
N VAL A 89 -8.01 0.37 -6.35
CA VAL A 89 -7.92 -0.93 -7.03
C VAL A 89 -8.47 -0.81 -8.45
#